data_AF-A0A7J7J985-F1
#
_entry.id   AF-A0A7J7J985-F1
#
_cell.length_a   1.000
_cell.length_b   1.000
_cell.length_c   1.000
_cell.angle_alpha   90.00
_cell.angle_beta   90.00
_cell.angle_gamma   90.00
#
_symmetry.space_group_name_H-M   'P 1'
#
loop_
_entity.id
_entity.type
_entity.pdbx_description
1 polymer ?
#
loop_
_entity_poly.entity_id
_entity_poly.type
_entity_poly.pdbx_seq_one_letter_code
_entity_poly.pdbx_strand_id
1 'polypeptide(L)'
;MAASVQKQKIVPKYIVKYLSNYIPISSEDITNPNSERIVDIYWIVCCHIYGESELLESMRGSTLKRLTLVILLRQLFDRLLPTLNPPFTAKDFIFPTKDRTAIFLNAIVNFMKISEAQSDCREKLAEERQKIEERQETLQRELLNMATKKHELHEKSDAIHLEYDNLKDRQLCSLKRSEKKSSQVQTLQEKVEQRKYDVKQRTETTATLSRQIAENQERVEYLQINSLPSKEEFVKALENNKQEVAELEVHYMTSCLKFLFELLRQG
;
A
#
# COMPACT_ATOMS: atom_id res chain seq x y z
N MET A 1 -49.38 0.70 -0.02
CA MET A 1 -49.30 0.91 1.45
C MET A 1 -48.06 1.74 1.73
N ALA A 2 -48.24 3.04 2.00
CA ALA A 2 -47.14 3.92 2.36
C ALA A 2 -46.79 3.69 3.83
N ALA A 3 -45.63 3.10 4.11
CA ALA A 3 -45.12 3.01 5.47
C ALA A 3 -44.80 4.43 5.97
N SER A 4 -45.55 4.90 6.96
CA SER A 4 -45.21 6.15 7.65
C SER A 4 -43.89 5.95 8.39
N VAL A 5 -42.80 6.51 7.86
CA VAL A 5 -41.55 6.63 8.58
C VAL A 5 -41.83 7.49 9.80
N GLN A 6 -41.88 6.86 10.98
CA GLN A 6 -41.96 7.59 12.25
C GLN A 6 -40.79 8.56 12.30
N LYS A 7 -41.09 9.87 12.34
CA LYS A 7 -40.09 10.92 12.59
C LYS A 7 -39.49 10.64 13.97
N GLN A 8 -38.32 10.01 14.02
CA GLN A 8 -37.56 9.88 15.26
C GLN A 8 -37.34 11.29 15.81
N LYS A 9 -37.88 11.55 16.99
CA LYS A 9 -37.75 12.84 17.65
C LYS A 9 -36.32 12.95 18.19
N ILE A 10 -35.45 13.58 17.40
CA ILE A 10 -34.07 13.83 17.79
C ILE A 10 -34.07 14.73 19.03
N VAL A 11 -33.40 14.29 20.10
CA VAL A 11 -33.35 15.01 21.37
C VAL A 11 -32.01 15.76 21.45
N PRO A 12 -31.99 17.11 21.38
CA PRO A 12 -30.74 17.89 21.39
C PRO A 12 -29.84 17.61 22.59
N LYS A 13 -30.41 17.31 23.77
CA LYS A 13 -29.65 16.95 24.98
C LYS A 13 -28.72 15.76 24.79
N TYR A 14 -29.13 14.78 23.97
CA TYR A 14 -28.32 13.60 23.70
C TYR A 14 -27.11 13.93 22.83
N ILE A 15 -27.31 14.73 21.79
CA ILE A 15 -26.23 15.21 20.90
C ILE A 15 -25.19 15.96 21.71
N VAL A 16 -25.64 16.92 22.54
CA VAL A 16 -24.76 17.73 23.39
C VAL A 16 -23.98 16.84 24.35
N LYS A 17 -24.63 15.91 25.05
CA LYS A 17 -23.97 15.02 26.02
C LYS A 17 -22.84 14.20 25.39
N TYR A 18 -23.00 13.77 24.14
CA TYR A 18 -21.98 12.96 23.48
C TYR A 18 -20.87 13.84 22.88
N LEU A 19 -21.24 14.87 22.11
CA LEU A 19 -20.27 15.75 21.47
C LEU A 19 -19.48 16.61 22.47
N SER A 20 -20.01 16.87 23.68
CA SER A 20 -19.31 17.62 24.73
C SER A 20 -18.00 16.98 25.18
N ASN A 21 -17.83 15.67 24.93
CA ASN A 21 -16.58 14.97 25.23
C ASN A 21 -15.44 15.35 24.27
N TYR A 22 -15.79 15.88 23.09
CA TYR A 22 -14.84 16.18 22.01
C TYR A 22 -14.77 17.68 21.71
N ILE A 23 -15.88 18.40 21.90
CA ILE A 23 -16.05 19.78 21.45
C ILE A 23 -16.86 20.54 22.51
N PRO A 24 -16.48 21.78 22.87
CA PRO A 24 -17.36 22.62 23.66
C PRO A 24 -18.63 22.90 22.83
N ILE A 25 -19.76 22.30 23.20
CA ILE A 25 -21.07 22.48 22.54
C ILE A 25 -22.16 22.58 23.62
N SER A 26 -23.16 23.41 23.37
CA SER A 26 -24.30 23.66 24.25
C SER A 26 -25.62 23.29 23.58
N SER A 27 -26.70 23.22 24.35
CA SER A 27 -28.04 23.02 23.77
C SER A 27 -28.49 24.20 22.91
N GLU A 28 -28.00 25.41 23.21
CA GLU A 28 -28.32 26.63 22.47
C GLU A 28 -27.75 26.58 21.05
N ASP A 29 -26.55 26.03 20.88
CA ASP A 29 -25.90 25.84 19.56
C ASP A 29 -26.75 24.98 18.60
N ILE A 30 -27.64 24.13 19.13
CA ILE A 30 -28.55 23.28 18.34
C ILE A 30 -29.93 23.93 18.21
N THR A 31 -30.45 24.57 19.26
CA THR A 31 -31.79 25.16 19.23
C THR A 31 -31.85 26.49 18.49
N ASN A 32 -30.76 27.26 18.51
CA ASN A 32 -30.56 28.52 17.78
C ASN A 32 -29.19 28.47 17.08
N PRO A 33 -29.07 27.69 15.99
CA PRO A 33 -27.79 27.50 15.36
C PRO A 33 -27.29 28.78 14.69
N ASN A 34 -26.07 29.19 15.05
CA ASN A 34 -25.35 30.28 14.39
C ASN A 34 -24.41 29.69 13.33
N SER A 35 -24.37 30.29 12.14
CA SER A 35 -23.53 29.84 11.01
C SER A 35 -22.06 29.63 11.38
N GLU A 36 -21.42 30.62 12.01
CA GLU A 36 -20.01 30.55 12.37
C GLU A 36 -19.76 29.45 13.39
N ARG A 37 -20.68 29.33 14.35
CA ARG A 37 -20.61 28.34 15.41
C ARG A 37 -20.78 26.91 14.91
N ILE A 38 -21.71 26.68 13.98
CA ILE A 38 -21.94 25.38 13.34
C ILE A 38 -20.75 25.00 12.45
N VAL A 39 -20.18 25.96 11.74
CA VAL A 39 -18.93 25.77 10.97
C VAL A 39 -17.80 25.31 11.88
N ASP A 40 -17.62 25.93 13.05
CA ASP A 40 -16.61 25.52 14.02
C ASP A 40 -16.86 24.12 14.59
N ILE A 41 -18.10 23.81 14.94
CA ILE A 41 -18.46 22.48 15.44
C ILE A 41 -18.14 21.41 14.38
N TYR A 42 -18.59 21.60 13.14
CA TYR A 42 -18.30 20.62 12.10
C TYR A 42 -16.80 20.53 11.77
N TRP A 43 -16.09 21.65 11.80
CA TRP A 43 -14.64 21.67 11.60
C TRP A 43 -13.94 20.76 12.61
N ILE A 44 -14.24 20.93 13.89
CA ILE A 44 -13.60 20.16 14.96
C ILE A 44 -14.00 18.69 14.87
N VAL A 45 -15.26 18.40 14.55
CA VAL A 45 -15.71 17.01 14.28
C VAL A 45 -14.89 16.38 13.15
N CYS A 46 -14.73 17.08 12.02
CA CYS A 46 -13.95 16.57 10.90
C CYS A 46 -12.49 16.36 11.28
N CYS A 47 -11.86 17.30 11.99
CA CYS A 47 -10.49 17.14 12.49
C CYS A 47 -10.36 15.88 13.35
N HIS A 48 -11.33 15.63 14.23
CA HIS A 48 -11.34 14.46 15.09
C HIS A 48 -11.52 13.15 14.30
N ILE A 49 -12.42 13.12 13.31
CA ILE A 49 -12.69 11.92 12.51
C ILE A 49 -11.52 11.56 11.58
N TYR A 50 -10.87 12.56 10.97
CA TYR A 50 -9.83 12.34 9.98
C TYR A 50 -8.40 12.35 10.57
N GLY A 51 -8.23 12.76 11.82
CA GLY A 51 -6.92 12.78 12.49
C GLY A 51 -5.97 13.88 11.99
N GLU A 52 -6.46 14.83 11.17
CA GLU A 52 -5.64 15.86 10.52
C GLU A 52 -5.55 17.17 11.35
N SER A 53 -5.26 17.07 12.65
CA SER A 53 -5.26 18.25 13.55
C SER A 53 -4.25 19.33 13.12
N GLU A 54 -3.01 18.98 12.75
CA GLU A 54 -1.97 19.99 12.51
C GLU A 54 -2.16 20.81 11.21
N LEU A 55 -2.52 20.15 10.10
CA LEU A 55 -2.72 20.82 8.82
C LEU A 55 -4.01 21.66 8.81
N LEU A 56 -5.05 21.17 9.48
CA LEU A 56 -6.33 21.86 9.60
C LEU A 56 -6.26 23.02 10.61
N GLU A 57 -5.55 22.88 11.73
CA GLU A 57 -5.37 24.00 12.68
C GLU A 57 -4.63 25.19 12.06
N SER A 58 -3.68 24.94 11.15
CA SER A 58 -2.95 25.99 10.43
C SER A 58 -3.84 26.87 9.52
N MET A 59 -5.01 26.36 9.12
CA MET A 59 -5.95 27.07 8.23
C MET A 59 -7.02 27.88 8.97
N ARG A 60 -6.97 27.93 10.31
CA ARG A 60 -7.96 28.59 11.16
C ARG A 60 -8.10 30.09 10.81
N GLY A 61 -9.31 30.50 10.39
CA GLY A 61 -9.66 31.91 10.13
C GLY A 61 -9.55 32.37 8.67
N SER A 62 -9.10 31.52 7.75
CA SER A 62 -8.99 31.84 6.32
C SER A 62 -10.25 31.45 5.53
N THR A 63 -10.47 32.06 4.36
CA THR A 63 -11.49 31.61 3.39
C THR A 63 -11.27 30.15 2.97
N LEU A 64 -10.01 29.69 2.99
CA LEU A 64 -9.63 28.30 2.76
C LEU A 64 -10.25 27.35 3.79
N LYS A 65 -10.43 27.78 5.06
CA LYS A 65 -11.13 26.99 6.09
C LYS A 65 -12.52 26.56 5.64
N ARG A 66 -13.32 27.47 5.06
CA ARG A 66 -14.70 27.17 4.63
C ARG A 66 -14.72 26.22 3.43
N LEU A 67 -13.80 26.39 2.48
CA LEU A 67 -13.64 25.49 1.32
C LEU A 67 -13.19 24.09 1.75
N THR A 68 -12.14 23.99 2.57
CA THR A 68 -11.66 22.72 3.12
C THR A 68 -12.74 22.03 3.95
N LEU A 69 -13.52 22.78 4.73
CA LEU A 69 -14.62 22.22 5.52
C LEU A 69 -15.70 21.62 4.62
N VAL A 70 -16.06 22.29 3.52
CA VAL A 70 -17.03 21.76 2.55
C VAL A 70 -16.52 20.47 1.93
N ILE A 71 -15.23 20.36 1.62
CA ILE A 71 -14.61 19.15 1.10
C ILE A 71 -14.65 18.01 2.13
N LEU A 72 -14.21 18.28 3.37
CA LEU A 72 -14.18 17.27 4.44
C LEU A 72 -15.57 16.80 4.83
N LEU A 73 -16.54 17.71 4.90
CA LEU A 73 -17.92 17.33 5.17
C LEU A 73 -18.55 16.64 3.99
N ARG A 74 -18.19 16.99 2.74
CA ARG A 74 -18.61 16.18 1.60
C ARG A 74 -18.03 14.78 1.68
N GLN A 75 -16.77 14.58 2.05
CA GLN A 75 -16.22 13.23 2.23
C GLN A 75 -16.89 12.47 3.38
N LEU A 76 -17.16 13.14 4.50
CA LEU A 76 -17.85 12.55 5.64
C LEU A 76 -19.28 12.19 5.25
N PHE A 77 -19.97 13.14 4.63
CA PHE A 77 -21.32 12.94 4.19
C PHE A 77 -21.39 11.99 3.00
N ASP A 78 -20.45 11.87 2.07
CA ASP A 78 -20.50 10.88 0.98
C ASP A 78 -20.51 9.44 1.57
N ARG A 79 -19.86 9.25 2.72
CA ARG A 79 -19.92 8.00 3.51
C ARG A 79 -21.22 7.85 4.30
N LEU A 80 -21.91 8.93 4.67
CA LEU A 80 -23.17 8.94 5.43
C LEU A 80 -24.44 9.14 4.56
N LEU A 81 -24.28 9.67 3.34
CA LEU A 81 -25.28 10.24 2.42
C LEU A 81 -26.30 9.22 1.95
N PRO A 82 -25.98 7.92 1.78
CA PRO A 82 -27.01 6.93 1.48
C PRO A 82 -28.11 6.86 2.54
N THR A 83 -27.84 7.34 3.77
CA THR A 83 -28.77 7.24 4.91
C THR A 83 -29.43 8.57 5.31
N LEU A 84 -28.98 9.70 4.75
CA LEU A 84 -29.45 11.04 5.12
C LEU A 84 -30.43 11.58 4.10
N ASN A 85 -31.71 11.67 4.47
CA ASN A 85 -32.75 12.34 3.70
C ASN A 85 -33.37 13.46 4.54
N PRO A 86 -33.27 14.74 4.14
CA PRO A 86 -32.65 15.28 2.92
C PRO A 86 -31.10 15.34 2.95
N PRO A 87 -30.44 15.36 1.77
CA PRO A 87 -28.98 15.45 1.69
C PRO A 87 -28.45 16.76 2.26
N PHE A 88 -27.17 16.74 2.63
CA PHE A 88 -26.45 17.90 3.12
C PHE A 88 -26.15 18.88 1.97
N THR A 89 -26.33 20.18 2.21
CA THR A 89 -26.21 21.24 1.20
C THR A 89 -25.49 22.46 1.76
N ALA A 90 -25.03 23.38 0.89
CA ALA A 90 -24.39 24.63 1.32
C ALA A 90 -25.28 25.48 2.25
N LYS A 91 -26.62 25.38 2.12
CA LYS A 91 -27.57 26.08 2.98
C LYS A 91 -27.43 25.68 4.45
N ASP A 92 -26.98 24.45 4.72
CA ASP A 92 -26.78 23.94 6.08
C ASP A 92 -25.65 24.62 6.85
N PHE A 93 -24.75 25.31 6.14
CA PHE A 93 -23.74 26.17 6.75
C PHE A 93 -24.14 27.62 6.79
N ILE A 94 -24.64 28.14 5.67
CA ILE A 94 -24.87 29.58 5.51
C ILE A 94 -26.10 30.00 6.30
N PHE A 95 -27.13 29.15 6.30
CA PHE A 95 -28.40 29.38 6.99
C PHE A 95 -28.81 28.11 7.75
N PRO A 96 -28.06 27.74 8.81
CA PRO A 96 -28.36 26.52 9.55
C PRO A 96 -29.75 26.65 10.18
N THR A 97 -30.54 25.58 10.09
CA THR A 97 -31.87 25.51 10.70
C THR A 97 -31.84 24.48 11.81
N LYS A 98 -32.52 24.77 12.92
CA LYS A 98 -32.58 23.91 14.11
C LYS A 98 -32.80 22.43 13.77
N ASP A 99 -33.80 22.14 12.94
CA ASP A 99 -34.18 20.76 12.62
C ASP A 99 -33.11 20.06 11.79
N ARG A 100 -32.56 20.73 10.76
CA ARG A 100 -31.53 20.14 9.90
C ARG A 100 -30.21 19.98 10.63
N THR A 101 -29.78 20.97 11.40
CA THR A 101 -28.58 20.89 12.24
C THR A 101 -28.67 19.73 13.23
N ALA A 102 -29.81 19.53 13.88
CA ALA A 102 -30.02 18.39 14.77
C ALA A 102 -29.94 17.04 14.03
N ILE A 103 -30.48 16.94 12.82
CA ILE A 103 -30.37 15.72 11.98
C ILE A 103 -28.92 15.39 11.67
N PHE A 104 -28.15 16.37 11.19
CA PHE A 104 -26.77 16.13 10.78
C PHE A 104 -25.84 15.84 11.96
N LEU A 105 -25.94 16.61 13.06
CA LEU A 105 -25.16 16.33 14.26
C LEU A 105 -25.50 14.97 14.87
N ASN A 106 -26.76 14.53 14.82
CA ASN A 106 -27.14 13.19 15.28
C ASN A 106 -26.54 12.08 14.40
N ALA A 107 -26.51 12.28 13.08
CA ALA A 107 -25.87 11.33 12.17
C ALA A 107 -24.35 11.23 12.41
N ILE A 108 -23.70 12.38 12.66
CA ILE A 108 -22.30 12.43 13.08
C ILE A 108 -22.08 11.64 14.37
N VAL A 109 -22.90 11.87 15.40
CA VAL A 109 -22.82 11.13 16.67
C VAL A 109 -22.95 9.62 16.45
N ASN A 110 -23.91 9.20 15.64
CA ASN A 110 -24.10 7.77 15.34
C ASN A 110 -22.90 7.19 14.61
N PHE A 111 -22.35 7.92 13.64
CA PHE A 111 -21.14 7.51 12.93
C PHE A 111 -19.94 7.36 13.87
N MET A 112 -19.70 8.35 14.74
CA MET A 112 -18.62 8.30 15.71
C MET A 112 -18.75 7.10 16.65
N LYS A 113 -19.96 6.81 17.15
CA LYS A 113 -20.21 5.62 17.98
C LYS A 113 -19.94 4.31 17.27
N ILE A 114 -20.38 4.18 16.01
CA ILE A 114 -20.10 2.98 15.22
C ILE A 114 -18.60 2.86 14.97
N SER A 115 -17.94 3.98 14.68
CA SER A 115 -16.50 4.02 14.48
C SER A 115 -15.76 3.59 15.76
N GLU A 116 -16.14 4.11 16.93
CA GLU A 116 -15.57 3.71 18.23
C GLU A 116 -15.77 2.23 18.51
N ALA A 117 -16.98 1.70 18.29
CA ALA A 117 -17.26 0.28 18.47
C ALA A 117 -16.44 -0.63 17.53
N GLN A 118 -15.99 -0.10 16.39
CA GLN A 118 -15.12 -0.79 15.44
C GLN A 118 -13.63 -0.55 15.69
N SER A 119 -13.26 0.26 16.69
CA SER A 119 -11.87 0.62 16.97
C SER A 119 -11.03 -0.62 17.29
N ASP A 120 -11.52 -1.50 18.15
CA ASP A 120 -10.82 -2.74 18.54
C ASP A 120 -10.52 -3.65 17.32
N CYS A 121 -11.42 -3.67 16.33
CA CYS A 121 -11.22 -4.45 15.10
C CYS A 121 -10.15 -3.81 14.21
N ARG A 122 -10.15 -2.46 14.11
CA ARG A 122 -9.14 -1.73 13.34
C ARG A 122 -7.76 -1.82 13.98
N GLU A 123 -7.67 -1.78 15.31
CA GLU A 123 -6.41 -1.95 16.04
C GLU A 123 -5.80 -3.33 15.76
N LYS A 124 -6.60 -4.40 15.86
CA LYS A 124 -6.15 -5.75 15.49
C LYS A 124 -5.69 -5.85 14.03
N LEU A 125 -6.39 -5.22 13.10
CA LEU A 125 -5.98 -5.18 11.69
C LEU A 125 -4.68 -4.39 11.47
N ALA A 126 -4.47 -3.30 12.22
CA ALA A 126 -3.25 -2.52 12.18
C ALA A 126 -2.05 -3.32 12.71
N GLU A 127 -2.23 -4.03 13.82
CA GLU A 127 -1.21 -4.94 14.36
C GLU A 127 -0.84 -6.06 13.37
N GLU A 128 -1.83 -6.71 12.74
CA GLU A 128 -1.57 -7.75 11.74
C GLU A 128 -0.84 -7.19 10.50
N ARG A 129 -1.21 -5.98 10.06
CA ARG A 129 -0.51 -5.29 8.96
C ARG A 129 0.96 -5.03 9.32
N GLN A 130 1.23 -4.56 10.54
CA GLN A 130 2.59 -4.33 11.01
C GLN A 130 3.40 -5.63 11.05
N LYS A 131 2.83 -6.74 11.55
CA LYS A 131 3.52 -8.05 11.53
C LYS A 131 3.85 -8.52 10.12
N ILE A 132 2.97 -8.27 9.15
CA ILE A 132 3.21 -8.61 7.74
C ILE A 132 4.38 -7.78 7.19
N GLU A 133 4.42 -6.49 7.50
CA GLU A 133 5.48 -5.58 7.06
C GLU A 133 6.85 -5.97 7.64
N GLU A 134 6.91 -6.24 8.95
CA GLU A 134 8.12 -6.73 9.62
C GLU A 134 8.61 -8.06 9.02
N ARG A 135 7.68 -8.96 8.66
CA ARG A 135 8.02 -10.23 8.01
C ARG A 135 8.52 -10.03 6.58
N GLN A 136 7.96 -9.08 5.83
CA GLN A 136 8.45 -8.73 4.49
C GLN A 136 9.87 -8.19 4.53
N GLU A 137 10.18 -7.29 5.46
CA GLU A 137 11.53 -6.78 5.63
C GLU A 137 12.53 -7.88 6.00
N THR A 138 12.11 -8.80 6.89
CA THR A 138 12.96 -9.93 7.30
C THR A 138 13.29 -10.83 6.11
N LEU A 139 12.27 -11.19 5.32
CA LEU A 139 12.46 -12.00 4.11
C LEU A 139 13.32 -11.29 3.05
N GLN A 140 13.18 -9.97 2.88
CA GLN A 140 14.05 -9.20 1.99
C GLN A 140 15.51 -9.23 2.42
N ARG A 141 15.78 -9.09 3.74
CA ARG A 141 17.14 -9.21 4.29
C ARG A 141 17.71 -10.61 4.08
N GLU A 142 16.91 -11.66 4.29
CA GLU A 142 17.35 -13.04 4.06
C GLU A 142 17.67 -13.30 2.59
N LEU A 143 16.84 -12.81 1.65
CA LEU A 143 17.11 -12.90 0.21
C LEU A 143 18.42 -12.21 -0.17
N LEU A 144 18.69 -11.02 0.38
CA LEU A 144 19.94 -10.29 0.14
C LEU A 144 21.16 -11.07 0.68
N ASN A 145 21.05 -11.66 1.87
CA ASN A 145 22.10 -12.48 2.48
C ASN A 145 22.37 -13.77 1.67
N MET A 146 21.32 -14.39 1.13
CA MET A 146 21.49 -15.55 0.25
C MET A 146 22.14 -15.17 -1.09
N ALA A 147 21.77 -14.01 -1.66
CA ALA A 147 22.37 -13.52 -2.90
C ALA A 147 23.87 -13.22 -2.74
N THR A 148 24.26 -12.57 -1.65
CA THR A 148 25.68 -12.32 -1.32
C THR A 148 26.45 -13.62 -1.12
N LYS A 149 25.93 -14.56 -0.34
CA LYS A 149 26.58 -15.87 -0.15
C LYS A 149 26.72 -16.66 -1.46
N LYS A 150 25.73 -16.58 -2.35
CA LYS A 150 25.79 -17.18 -3.69
C LYS A 150 26.93 -16.55 -4.50
N HIS A 151 27.08 -15.23 -4.46
CA HIS A 151 28.15 -14.53 -5.16
C HIS A 151 29.53 -14.94 -4.63
N GLU A 152 29.73 -14.99 -3.32
CA GLU A 152 30.99 -15.44 -2.70
C GLU A 152 31.36 -16.88 -3.10
N LEU A 153 30.37 -17.79 -3.17
CA LEU A 153 30.61 -19.16 -3.60
C LEU A 153 30.99 -19.22 -5.08
N HIS A 154 30.42 -18.36 -5.92
CA HIS A 154 30.79 -18.25 -7.33
C HIS A 154 32.23 -17.77 -7.49
N GLU A 155 32.63 -16.72 -6.78
CA GLU A 155 34.01 -16.20 -6.80
C GLU A 155 35.02 -17.25 -6.34
N LYS A 156 34.70 -18.00 -5.28
CA LYS A 156 35.55 -19.12 -4.80
C LYS A 156 35.65 -20.23 -5.85
N SER A 157 34.56 -20.55 -6.54
CA SER A 157 34.57 -21.54 -7.62
C SER A 157 35.47 -21.09 -8.77
N ASP A 158 35.35 -19.83 -9.20
CA ASP A 158 36.17 -19.25 -10.27
C ASP A 158 37.66 -19.25 -9.90
N ALA A 159 37.99 -18.93 -8.64
CA ALA A 159 39.36 -18.99 -8.13
C ALA A 159 39.95 -20.41 -8.19
N ILE A 160 39.15 -21.44 -7.82
CA ILE A 160 39.56 -22.84 -7.89
C ILE A 160 39.78 -23.27 -9.35
N HIS A 161 38.91 -22.85 -10.27
CA HIS A 161 39.08 -23.14 -11.70
C HIS A 161 40.37 -22.53 -12.25
N LEU A 162 40.65 -21.28 -11.92
CA LEU A 162 41.88 -20.60 -12.31
C LEU A 162 43.14 -21.27 -11.72
N GLU A 163 43.09 -21.69 -10.45
CA GLU A 163 44.20 -22.41 -9.82
C GLU A 163 44.43 -23.79 -10.47
N TYR A 164 43.36 -24.50 -10.81
CA TYR A 164 43.42 -25.77 -11.51
C TYR A 164 44.07 -25.63 -12.90
N ASP A 165 43.68 -24.62 -13.69
CA ASP A 165 44.25 -24.37 -15.00
C ASP A 165 45.74 -23.99 -14.91
N ASN A 166 46.12 -23.14 -13.95
CA ASN A 166 47.51 -22.81 -13.67
C ASN A 166 48.34 -24.04 -13.27
N LEU A 167 47.79 -24.93 -12.44
CA LEU A 167 48.43 -26.18 -12.05
C LEU A 167 48.61 -27.13 -13.24
N LYS A 168 47.58 -27.24 -14.07
CA LYS A 168 47.60 -28.05 -15.30
C LYS A 168 48.68 -27.56 -16.25
N ASP A 169 48.78 -26.25 -16.49
CA ASP A 169 49.80 -25.66 -17.36
C ASP A 169 51.22 -25.83 -16.82
N ARG A 170 51.42 -25.67 -15.51
CA ARG A 170 52.71 -25.97 -14.85
C ARG A 170 53.10 -27.44 -15.01
N GLN A 171 52.17 -28.36 -14.79
CA GLN A 171 52.42 -29.79 -14.95
C GLN A 171 52.74 -30.14 -16.41
N LEU A 172 52.00 -29.58 -17.37
CA LEU A 172 52.25 -29.79 -18.80
C LEU A 172 53.64 -29.28 -19.22
N CYS A 173 54.06 -28.12 -18.71
CA CYS A 173 55.40 -27.58 -18.94
C CYS A 173 56.49 -28.45 -18.29
N SER A 174 56.24 -29.00 -17.09
CA SER A 174 57.17 -29.92 -16.42
C SER A 174 57.30 -31.25 -17.18
N LEU A 175 56.20 -31.79 -17.71
CA LEU A 175 56.17 -33.01 -18.50
C LEU A 175 56.93 -32.86 -19.82
N LYS A 176 56.70 -31.75 -20.55
CA LYS A 176 57.46 -31.38 -21.76
C LYS A 176 58.96 -31.20 -21.50
N ARG A 177 59.35 -30.79 -20.28
CA ARG A 177 60.77 -30.72 -19.87
C ARG A 177 61.33 -32.10 -19.48
N SER A 178 60.51 -33.00 -18.94
CA SER A 178 60.90 -34.34 -18.51
C SER A 178 60.95 -35.41 -19.63
N GLU A 179 60.34 -35.15 -20.80
CA GLU A 179 60.47 -35.99 -22.00
C GLU A 179 61.93 -36.14 -22.51
N LYS A 180 62.90 -35.48 -21.87
CA LYS A 180 64.33 -35.68 -22.13
C LYS A 180 65.01 -36.79 -21.30
N LYS A 181 64.37 -37.43 -20.32
CA LYS A 181 64.98 -38.57 -19.58
C LYS A 181 63.96 -39.64 -19.16
N SER A 182 64.05 -40.79 -19.83
CA SER A 182 63.30 -42.01 -19.59
C SER A 182 63.67 -42.67 -18.26
N SER A 183 62.72 -42.70 -17.32
CA SER A 183 62.58 -43.68 -16.20
C SER A 183 61.47 -43.32 -15.20
N GLN A 184 60.86 -42.11 -15.26
CA GLN A 184 59.75 -41.70 -14.38
C GLN A 184 58.33 -42.09 -14.86
N VAL A 185 58.22 -42.77 -16.01
CA VAL A 185 56.95 -42.97 -16.74
C VAL A 185 55.96 -43.91 -16.03
N GLN A 186 56.42 -44.93 -15.31
CA GLN A 186 55.53 -45.91 -14.64
C GLN A 186 54.78 -45.31 -13.42
N THR A 187 55.47 -44.59 -12.53
CA THR A 187 54.84 -43.94 -11.37
C THR A 187 53.90 -42.79 -11.77
N LEU A 188 54.12 -42.18 -12.93
CA LEU A 188 53.23 -41.15 -13.47
C LEU A 188 51.97 -41.76 -14.11
N GLN A 189 52.05 -42.94 -14.71
CA GLN A 189 50.88 -43.64 -15.24
C GLN A 189 49.87 -44.01 -14.14
N GLU A 190 50.32 -44.50 -12.99
CA GLU A 190 49.43 -44.81 -11.86
C GLU A 190 48.74 -43.54 -11.31
N LYS A 191 49.47 -42.44 -11.16
CA LYS A 191 48.89 -41.15 -10.73
C LYS A 191 47.93 -40.54 -11.78
N VAL A 192 48.16 -40.78 -13.06
CA VAL A 192 47.26 -40.33 -14.14
C VAL A 192 45.97 -41.13 -14.14
N GLU A 193 46.02 -42.46 -13.95
CA GLU A 193 44.80 -43.27 -13.86
C GLU A 193 43.98 -42.98 -12.60
N GLN A 194 44.64 -42.74 -11.46
CA GLN A 194 43.92 -42.34 -10.25
C GLN A 194 43.26 -40.96 -10.38
N ARG A 195 43.95 -40.01 -11.03
CA ARG A 195 43.34 -38.70 -11.36
C ARG A 195 42.26 -38.78 -12.42
N LYS A 196 42.34 -39.70 -13.39
CA LYS A 196 41.22 -39.93 -14.32
C LYS A 196 39.98 -40.41 -13.59
N TYR A 197 40.14 -41.27 -12.59
CA TYR A 197 39.02 -41.73 -11.77
C TYR A 197 38.39 -40.58 -10.96
N ASP A 198 39.22 -39.74 -10.32
CA ASP A 198 38.74 -38.57 -9.57
C ASP A 198 38.06 -37.53 -10.46
N VAL A 199 38.61 -37.27 -11.66
CA VAL A 199 37.99 -36.38 -12.65
C VAL A 199 36.66 -36.96 -13.12
N LYS A 200 36.57 -38.27 -13.35
CA LYS A 200 35.34 -38.93 -13.80
C LYS A 200 34.21 -38.82 -12.76
N GLN A 201 34.51 -39.06 -11.48
CA GLN A 201 33.54 -38.83 -10.40
C GLN A 201 33.12 -37.37 -10.32
N ARG A 202 34.08 -36.43 -10.41
CA ARG A 202 33.77 -35.00 -10.38
C ARG A 202 32.87 -34.59 -11.55
N THR A 203 33.15 -35.06 -12.76
CA THR A 203 32.28 -34.80 -13.93
C THR A 203 30.88 -35.39 -13.78
N GLU A 204 30.74 -36.55 -13.14
CA GLU A 204 29.42 -37.13 -12.86
C GLU A 204 28.64 -36.28 -11.83
N THR A 205 29.30 -35.79 -10.76
CA THR A 205 28.68 -34.83 -9.84
C THR A 205 28.34 -33.50 -10.50
N THR A 206 29.20 -32.96 -11.37
CA THR A 206 28.92 -31.73 -12.12
C THR A 206 27.74 -31.93 -13.07
N ALA A 207 27.66 -33.07 -13.78
CA ALA A 207 26.53 -33.39 -14.64
C ALA A 207 25.21 -33.48 -13.85
N THR A 208 25.26 -34.00 -12.62
CA THR A 208 24.10 -34.10 -11.73
C THR A 208 23.64 -32.72 -11.25
N LEU A 209 24.58 -31.87 -10.84
CA LEU A 209 24.30 -30.48 -10.44
C LEU A 209 23.79 -29.63 -11.60
N SER A 210 24.36 -29.77 -12.80
CA SER A 210 23.87 -29.10 -14.01
C SER A 210 22.43 -29.49 -14.35
N ARG A 211 22.06 -30.76 -14.12
CA ARG A 211 20.68 -31.23 -14.29
C ARG A 211 19.72 -30.57 -13.29
N GLN A 212 20.12 -30.48 -12.02
CA GLN A 212 19.33 -29.80 -10.99
C GLN A 212 19.20 -28.29 -11.23
N ILE A 213 20.23 -27.66 -11.80
CA ILE A 213 20.18 -26.24 -12.19
C ILE A 213 19.19 -26.04 -13.34
N ALA A 214 19.23 -26.90 -14.36
CA ALA A 214 18.28 -26.84 -15.48
C ALA A 214 16.83 -27.03 -14.99
N GLU A 215 16.57 -28.02 -14.15
CA GLU A 215 15.24 -28.26 -13.56
C GLU A 215 14.75 -27.08 -12.70
N ASN A 216 15.65 -26.45 -11.92
CA ASN A 216 15.30 -25.27 -11.14
C ASN A 216 15.10 -24.01 -12.01
N GLN A 217 15.84 -23.86 -13.11
CA GLN A 217 15.64 -22.76 -14.06
C GLN A 217 14.29 -22.89 -14.78
N GLU A 218 13.93 -24.09 -15.24
CA GLU A 218 12.62 -24.35 -15.85
C GLU A 218 11.48 -24.06 -14.85
N ARG A 219 11.68 -24.40 -13.58
CA ARG A 219 10.72 -24.11 -12.51
C ARG A 219 10.61 -22.62 -12.17
N VAL A 220 11.70 -21.85 -12.29
CA VAL A 220 11.70 -20.39 -12.11
C VAL A 220 11.04 -19.71 -13.31
N GLU A 221 11.32 -20.13 -14.54
CA GLU A 221 10.64 -19.64 -15.74
C GLU A 221 9.14 -19.93 -15.67
N TYR A 222 8.74 -21.12 -15.24
CA TYR A 222 7.33 -21.45 -15.03
C TYR A 222 6.65 -20.53 -14.00
N LEU A 223 7.36 -20.15 -12.92
CA LEU A 223 6.85 -19.21 -11.94
C LEU A 223 6.80 -17.78 -12.50
N GLN A 224 7.78 -17.35 -13.31
CA GLN A 224 7.79 -16.03 -13.94
C GLN A 224 6.68 -15.88 -14.99
N ILE A 225 6.40 -16.93 -15.77
CA ILE A 225 5.33 -16.95 -16.78
C ILE A 225 3.93 -16.91 -16.12
N ASN A 226 3.77 -17.48 -14.92
CA ASN A 226 2.45 -17.62 -14.28
C ASN A 226 2.16 -16.64 -13.14
N SER A 227 3.11 -15.82 -12.67
CA SER A 227 2.93 -14.98 -11.46
C SER A 227 3.06 -13.48 -11.64
N LEU A 228 3.41 -12.97 -12.82
CA LEU A 228 3.47 -11.53 -13.07
C LEU A 228 2.75 -11.19 -14.38
N PRO A 229 1.79 -10.23 -14.38
CA PRO A 229 1.28 -9.69 -15.64
C PRO A 229 2.47 -9.14 -16.44
N SER A 230 2.48 -9.40 -17.74
CA SER A 230 3.57 -8.97 -18.62
C SER A 230 3.77 -7.46 -18.49
N LYS A 231 5.00 -6.98 -18.68
CA LYS A 231 5.33 -5.55 -18.64
C LYS A 231 4.40 -4.73 -19.55
N GLU A 232 3.95 -5.31 -20.66
CA GLU A 232 3.00 -4.71 -21.60
C GLU A 232 1.57 -4.65 -21.05
N GLU A 233 1.10 -5.68 -20.35
CA GLU A 233 -0.20 -5.65 -19.66
C GLU A 233 -0.21 -4.66 -18.49
N PHE A 234 0.89 -4.56 -17.74
CA PHE A 234 1.01 -3.58 -16.66
C PHE A 234 1.05 -2.15 -17.19
N VAL A 235 1.78 -1.90 -18.29
CA VAL A 235 1.83 -0.57 -18.94
C VAL A 235 0.48 -0.21 -19.54
N LYS A 236 -0.22 -1.13 -20.21
CA LYS A 236 -1.59 -0.90 -20.69
C LYS A 236 -2.58 -0.65 -19.57
N ALA A 237 -2.47 -1.37 -18.44
CA ALA A 237 -3.32 -1.14 -17.28
C ALA A 237 -3.06 0.24 -16.64
N LEU A 238 -1.80 0.71 -16.65
CA LEU A 238 -1.43 2.07 -16.21
C LEU A 238 -1.94 3.15 -17.16
N GLU A 239 -1.85 2.95 -18.47
CA GLU A 239 -2.38 3.88 -19.48
C GLU A 239 -3.90 3.95 -19.42
N ASN A 240 -4.59 2.81 -19.32
CA ASN A 240 -6.04 2.78 -19.14
C ASN A 240 -6.49 3.48 -17.86
N ASN A 241 -5.80 3.26 -16.73
CA ASN A 241 -6.12 3.97 -15.48
C ASN A 241 -5.85 5.48 -15.58
N LYS A 242 -4.78 5.90 -16.24
CA LYS A 242 -4.51 7.34 -16.47
C LYS A 242 -5.60 7.97 -17.33
N GLN A 243 -6.10 7.26 -18.33
CA GLN A 243 -7.14 7.73 -19.22
C GLN A 243 -8.50 7.77 -18.51
N GLU A 244 -8.84 6.77 -17.70
CA GLU A 244 -10.03 6.79 -16.84
C GLU A 244 -9.99 7.95 -15.82
N VAL A 245 -8.84 8.21 -15.20
CA VAL A 245 -8.68 9.35 -14.28
C VAL A 245 -8.87 10.68 -15.00
N ALA A 246 -8.32 10.84 -16.21
CA ALA A 246 -8.50 12.05 -17.00
C ALA A 246 -9.97 12.24 -17.44
N GLU A 247 -10.67 11.16 -17.82
CA GLU A 247 -12.09 11.20 -18.15
C GLU A 247 -12.96 11.54 -16.94
N LEU A 248 -12.62 11.00 -15.76
CA LEU A 248 -13.28 11.33 -14.50
C LEU A 248 -13.05 12.79 -14.09
N GLU A 249 -11.85 13.34 -14.30
CA GLU A 249 -11.55 14.75 -14.06
C GLU A 249 -12.33 15.67 -15.00
N VAL A 250 -12.40 15.34 -16.29
CA VAL A 250 -13.21 16.09 -17.26
C VAL A 250 -14.70 16.00 -16.92
N HIS A 251 -15.20 14.82 -16.56
CA HIS A 251 -16.58 14.64 -16.13
C HIS A 251 -16.88 15.43 -14.84
N TYR A 252 -15.95 15.43 -13.89
CA TYR A 252 -16.03 16.18 -12.64
C TYR A 252 -16.08 17.69 -12.90
N MET A 253 -15.17 18.22 -13.72
CA MET A 253 -15.11 19.63 -14.11
C MET A 253 -16.37 20.06 -14.88
N THR A 254 -16.86 19.22 -15.79
CA THR A 254 -18.09 19.46 -16.55
C THR A 254 -19.31 19.51 -15.63
N SER A 255 -19.36 18.63 -14.63
CA SER A 255 -20.42 18.60 -13.63
C SER A 255 -20.37 19.83 -12.71
N CYS A 256 -19.17 20.26 -12.31
CA CYS A 256 -18.97 21.49 -11.54
C CYS A 256 -19.41 22.74 -12.31
N LEU A 257 -19.10 22.81 -13.61
CA LEU A 257 -19.50 23.92 -14.48
C LEU A 257 -21.02 23.96 -14.70
N LYS A 258 -21.67 22.81 -14.97
CA LYS A 258 -23.13 22.74 -15.10
C LYS A 258 -23.84 23.22 -13.82
N PHE A 259 -23.32 22.80 -12.67
CA PHE A 259 -23.84 23.22 -11.37
C PHE A 259 -23.67 24.73 -11.13
N LEU A 260 -22.52 25.30 -11.48
CA LEU A 260 -22.29 26.75 -11.42
C LEU A 260 -23.25 27.52 -12.35
N PHE A 261 -23.51 27.02 -13.55
CA PHE A 261 -24.48 27.61 -14.47
C PHE A 261 -25.92 27.54 -13.94
N GLU A 262 -26.31 26.44 -13.29
CA GLU A 262 -27.62 26.32 -12.66
C GLU A 262 -27.79 27.25 -11.46
N LEU A 263 -26.73 27.44 -10.66
CA LEU A 263 -26.73 28.40 -9.56
C LEU A 263 -26.88 29.85 -10.05
N LEU A 264 -26.19 30.21 -11.13
CA LEU A 264 -26.29 31.54 -11.75
C LEU A 264 -27.64 31.78 -12.43
N ARG A 265 -28.36 30.72 -12.82
CA ARG A 265 -29.70 30.81 -13.44
C ARG A 265 -30.84 30.93 -12.43
N GLN A 266 -30.60 30.63 -11.16
CA GLN A 266 -31.60 30.62 -10.08
C GLN A 266 -31.46 31.79 -9.09
N GLY A 267 -30.46 32.65 -9.26
CA GLY A 267 -30.37 33.97 -8.62
C GLY A 267 -30.96 35.05 -9.52
#